data_AF-A0A975B1H7-F1
#
_entry.id   AF-A0A975B1H7-F1
#
_cell.length_a   1.000
_cell.length_b   1.000
_cell.length_c   1.000
_cell.angle_alpha   90.00
_cell.angle_beta   90.00
_cell.angle_gamma   90.00
#
_symmetry.space_group_name_H-M   'P 1'
#
loop_
_entity.id
_entity.type
_entity.pdbx_description
1 polymer ?
#
loop_
_entity_poly.entity_id
_entity_poly.type
_entity_poly.pdbx_seq_one_letter_code
_entity_poly.pdbx_strand_id
1 'polypeptide(L)'
;MLSHHLQNALKDLRDIIKITESDIEDIKKASHDTQFDRLSLKEEKLKSFEAKKAIIDYEISNLMTSNPDTQLPNLLNPEQHKLLDELKVELSKLREVNKHYAKLVLVVSNLYNTFLERLVPTEMQGYNKVASKDSSILEVRA
;
A
#
# COMPACT_ATOMS: atom_id res chain seq x y z
N MET A 1 3.64 26.55 -10.75
CA MET A 1 2.51 25.76 -10.24
C MET A 1 2.83 24.27 -10.23
N LEU A 2 3.31 23.71 -11.35
CA LEU A 2 3.84 22.33 -11.45
C LEU A 2 4.80 21.92 -10.31
N SER A 3 5.79 22.75 -9.96
CA SER A 3 6.74 22.43 -8.89
C SER A 3 6.06 22.24 -7.53
N HIS A 4 5.02 23.02 -7.22
CA HIS A 4 4.25 22.89 -5.98
C HIS A 4 3.37 21.64 -5.98
N HIS A 5 2.78 21.28 -7.13
CA HIS A 5 2.03 20.03 -7.27
C HIS A 5 2.93 18.80 -7.13
N LEU A 6 4.12 18.83 -7.74
CA LEU A 6 5.14 17.78 -7.61
C LEU A 6 5.64 17.62 -6.18
N GLN A 7 5.95 18.72 -5.49
CA GLN A 7 6.38 18.69 -4.08
C GLN A 7 5.30 18.12 -3.15
N ASN A 8 4.05 18.51 -3.37
CA ASN A 8 2.93 17.99 -2.57
C ASN A 8 2.64 16.51 -2.86
N ALA A 9 2.75 16.08 -4.11
CA ALA A 9 2.62 14.68 -4.48
C ALA A 9 3.75 13.83 -3.86
N LEU A 10 4.99 14.34 -3.87
CA LEU A 10 6.14 13.72 -3.20
C LEU A 10 5.92 13.60 -1.69
N LYS A 11 5.38 14.64 -1.05
CA LYS A 11 5.07 14.60 0.38
C LYS A 11 4.05 13.51 0.71
N ASP A 12 2.94 13.47 -0.01
CA ASP A 12 1.92 12.43 0.21
C ASP A 12 2.50 11.03 0.00
N LEU A 13 3.33 10.86 -1.02
CA LEU A 13 3.92 9.56 -1.32
C LEU A 13 4.90 9.11 -0.23
N ARG A 14 5.73 10.02 0.28
CA ARG A 14 6.61 9.75 1.44
C ARG A 14 5.81 9.43 2.70
N ASP A 15 4.69 10.09 2.91
CA ASP A 15 3.80 9.80 4.05
C ASP A 15 3.17 8.40 3.91
N ILE A 16 2.72 8.00 2.72
CA ILE A 16 2.19 6.64 2.46
C ILE A 16 3.28 5.58 2.68
N ILE A 17 4.52 5.84 2.25
CA ILE A 17 5.66 4.94 2.48
C ILE A 17 5.90 4.78 3.98
N LYS A 18 5.97 5.87 4.74
CA LYS A 18 6.18 5.83 6.19
C LYS A 18 5.07 5.08 6.93
N ILE A 19 3.81 5.31 6.57
CA ILE A 19 2.68 4.57 7.15
C ILE A 19 2.85 3.08 6.87
N THR A 20 3.19 2.70 5.63
CA THR A 20 3.36 1.30 5.25
C THR A 20 4.57 0.65 5.94
N GLU A 21 5.69 1.36 6.11
CA GLU A 21 6.85 0.91 6.90
C GLU A 21 6.46 0.70 8.38
N SER A 22 5.66 1.61 8.96
CA SER A 22 5.14 1.48 10.32
C SER A 22 4.19 0.28 10.45
N ASP A 23 3.35 0.02 9.46
CA ASP A 23 2.47 -1.13 9.44
C ASP A 23 3.25 -2.44 9.36
N ILE A 24 4.36 -2.48 8.62
CA ILE A 24 5.30 -3.62 8.59
C ILE A 24 5.87 -3.89 9.98
N GLU A 25 6.32 -2.86 10.69
CA GLU A 25 6.87 -3.01 12.05
C GLU A 25 5.82 -3.47 13.06
N ASP A 26 4.60 -2.97 12.93
CA ASP A 26 3.48 -3.38 13.78
C ASP A 26 3.09 -4.85 13.54
N ILE A 27 3.13 -5.34 12.30
CA ILE A 27 2.96 -6.78 12.01
C ILE A 27 4.02 -7.61 12.74
N LYS A 28 5.29 -7.18 12.68
CA LYS A 28 6.39 -7.91 13.33
C LYS A 28 6.23 -7.99 14.86
N LYS A 29 5.62 -6.98 15.46
CA LYS A 29 5.33 -6.91 16.91
C LYS A 29 4.00 -7.54 17.31
N ALA A 30 3.23 -8.07 16.35
CA ALA A 30 1.87 -8.54 16.56
C ALA A 30 0.92 -7.47 17.16
N SER A 31 1.16 -6.19 16.81
CA SER A 31 0.36 -5.04 17.26
C SER A 31 -0.60 -4.61 16.16
N HIS A 32 -1.75 -5.25 16.05
CA HIS A 32 -2.63 -5.11 14.87
C HIS A 32 -3.67 -3.98 14.98
N ASP A 33 -3.96 -3.47 16.17
CA ASP A 33 -5.06 -2.51 16.39
C ASP A 33 -4.81 -1.17 15.70
N THR A 34 -3.55 -0.69 15.71
CA THR A 34 -3.13 0.59 15.12
C THR A 34 -3.22 0.64 13.60
N GLN A 35 -3.33 -0.51 12.93
CA GLN A 35 -3.42 -0.57 11.46
C GLN A 35 -4.76 -0.10 10.93
N PHE A 36 -5.85 -0.32 11.68
CA PHE A 36 -7.19 0.07 11.24
C PHE A 36 -7.35 1.59 11.21
N ASP A 37 -6.82 2.30 12.21
CA ASP A 37 -6.83 3.76 12.25
C ASP A 37 -6.00 4.35 11.09
N ARG A 38 -4.81 3.78 10.85
CA ARG A 38 -3.91 4.21 9.78
C ARG A 38 -4.44 3.90 8.38
N LEU A 39 -5.29 2.89 8.22
CA LEU A 39 -5.90 2.54 6.93
C LEU A 39 -6.69 3.73 6.37
N SER A 40 -7.52 4.36 7.20
CA SER A 40 -8.33 5.52 6.79
C SER A 40 -7.45 6.68 6.31
N LEU A 41 -6.37 6.97 7.04
CA LEU A 41 -5.39 8.01 6.69
C LEU A 41 -4.66 7.66 5.39
N LYS A 42 -4.30 6.38 5.20
CA LYS A 42 -3.61 5.91 3.99
C LYS A 42 -4.51 6.04 2.75
N GLU A 43 -5.80 5.71 2.86
CA GLU A 43 -6.77 5.87 1.77
C GLU A 43 -6.97 7.34 1.39
N GLU A 44 -7.05 8.24 2.38
CA GLU A 44 -7.16 9.67 2.14
C GLU A 44 -5.92 10.20 1.39
N LYS A 45 -4.71 9.83 1.85
CA LYS A 45 -3.46 10.21 1.21
C LYS A 45 -3.32 9.65 -0.20
N LEU A 46 -3.77 8.42 -0.43
CA LEU A 46 -3.77 7.81 -1.76
C LEU A 46 -4.67 8.57 -2.74
N LYS A 47 -5.90 8.90 -2.32
CA LYS A 47 -6.83 9.71 -3.13
C LYS A 47 -6.25 11.09 -3.42
N SER A 48 -5.61 11.72 -2.42
CA SER A 48 -4.94 13.03 -2.61
C SER A 48 -3.81 12.94 -3.63
N PHE A 49 -3.00 11.88 -3.56
CA PHE A 49 -1.92 11.62 -4.51
C PHE A 49 -2.44 11.39 -5.93
N GLU A 50 -3.49 10.57 -6.11
CA GLU A 50 -4.10 10.31 -7.42
C GLU A 50 -4.66 11.59 -8.07
N ALA A 51 -5.35 12.42 -7.28
CA ALA A 51 -5.86 13.70 -7.75
C ALA A 51 -4.72 14.64 -8.18
N LYS A 52 -3.64 14.73 -7.39
CA LYS A 52 -2.46 15.54 -7.71
C LYS A 52 -1.74 15.02 -8.95
N LYS A 53 -1.64 13.69 -9.13
CA LYS A 53 -1.09 13.07 -10.34
C LYS A 53 -1.90 13.48 -11.57
N ALA A 54 -3.23 13.42 -11.52
CA ALA A 54 -4.07 13.83 -12.63
C ALA A 54 -3.87 15.32 -13.01
N ILE A 55 -3.70 16.19 -12.00
CA ILE A 55 -3.39 17.61 -12.22
C ILE A 55 -2.01 17.78 -12.87
N ILE A 56 -0.99 17.05 -12.40
CA ILE A 56 0.37 17.07 -12.98
C ILE A 56 0.32 16.61 -14.45
N ASP A 57 -0.37 15.51 -14.74
CA ASP A 57 -0.51 14.98 -16.10
C ASP A 57 -1.23 16.00 -17.03
N TYR A 58 -2.24 16.70 -16.50
CA TYR A 58 -2.96 17.76 -17.22
C TYR A 58 -2.06 18.99 -17.49
N GLU A 59 -1.30 19.45 -16.49
CA GLU A 59 -0.37 20.57 -16.66
C GLU A 59 0.74 20.23 -17.66
N ILE A 60 1.29 19.02 -17.62
CA ILE A 60 2.28 18.52 -18.57
C ILE A 60 1.69 18.48 -19.99
N SER A 61 0.47 17.96 -20.14
CA SER A 61 -0.21 17.88 -21.45
C SER A 61 -0.49 19.27 -22.03
N ASN A 62 -0.89 20.22 -21.19
CA ASN A 62 -1.08 21.61 -21.60
C ASN A 62 0.25 22.25 -22.02
N LEU A 63 1.33 22.06 -21.27
CA LEU A 63 2.65 22.59 -21.60
C LEU A 63 3.17 22.07 -22.96
N MET A 64 2.96 20.79 -23.25
CA MET A 64 3.28 20.19 -24.54
C MET A 64 2.40 20.72 -25.68
N THR A 65 1.11 20.93 -25.42
CA THR A 65 0.17 21.43 -26.44
C THR A 65 0.41 22.91 -26.77
N SER A 66 0.80 23.72 -25.77
CA SER A 66 1.13 25.13 -25.96
C SER A 66 2.50 25.36 -26.62
N ASN A 67 3.39 24.38 -26.58
CA ASN A 67 4.72 24.47 -27.17
C ASN A 67 5.06 23.23 -28.03
N PRO A 68 4.38 23.04 -29.17
CA PRO A 68 4.48 21.82 -29.98
C PRO A 68 5.89 21.55 -30.56
N ASP A 69 6.72 22.58 -30.72
CA ASP A 69 8.05 22.48 -31.33
C ASP A 69 9.19 22.20 -30.33
N THR A 70 8.89 22.15 -29.03
CA THR A 70 9.89 21.93 -27.97
C THR A 70 9.60 20.67 -27.18
N GLN A 71 10.62 19.81 -27.06
CA GLN A 71 10.51 18.60 -26.25
C GLN A 71 10.33 18.94 -24.76
N LEU A 72 9.55 18.12 -24.06
CA LEU A 72 9.26 18.26 -22.62
C LEU A 72 10.50 18.56 -21.75
N PRO A 73 11.70 17.98 -21.99
CA PRO A 73 12.87 18.28 -21.18
C PRO A 73 13.37 19.72 -21.30
N ASN A 74 13.10 20.38 -22.42
CA ASN A 74 13.49 21.77 -22.66
C ASN A 74 12.44 22.76 -22.13
N LEU A 75 11.24 22.28 -21.81
CA LEU A 75 10.14 23.07 -21.23
C LEU A 75 10.17 23.09 -19.70
N LEU A 76 10.86 22.13 -19.09
CA LEU A 76 10.97 22.00 -17.65
C LEU A 76 12.25 22.65 -17.14
N ASN A 77 12.14 23.32 -16.01
CA ASN A 77 13.31 23.86 -15.33
C ASN A 77 14.09 22.76 -14.58
N PRO A 78 15.36 22.99 -14.20
CA PRO A 78 16.19 21.99 -13.52
C PRO A 78 15.58 21.45 -12.23
N GLU A 79 14.80 22.27 -11.51
CA GLU A 79 14.09 21.86 -10.29
C GLU A 79 12.96 20.86 -10.59
N GLN A 80 12.16 21.09 -11.64
CA GLN A 80 11.09 20.19 -12.05
C GLN A 80 11.62 18.85 -12.52
N HIS A 81 12.74 18.84 -13.24
CA HIS A 81 13.46 17.60 -13.59
C HIS A 81 13.84 16.80 -12.35
N LYS A 82 14.48 17.47 -11.38
CA LYS A 82 14.87 16.84 -10.12
C LYS A 82 13.67 16.28 -9.35
N LEU A 83 12.56 17.02 -9.29
CA LEU A 83 11.35 16.59 -8.59
C LEU A 83 10.68 15.38 -9.27
N LEU A 84 10.71 15.31 -10.61
CA LEU A 84 10.20 14.16 -11.37
C LEU A 84 11.07 12.91 -11.16
N ASP A 85 12.39 13.08 -11.14
CA ASP A 85 13.33 11.99 -10.83
C ASP A 85 13.12 11.48 -9.40
N GLU A 86 12.99 12.37 -8.42
CA GLU A 86 12.64 12.00 -7.04
C GLU A 86 11.30 11.25 -7.00
N LEU A 87 10.29 11.71 -7.73
CA LEU A 87 8.96 11.08 -7.75
C LEU A 87 9.05 9.65 -8.27
N LYS A 88 9.85 9.41 -9.31
CA LYS A 88 10.07 8.07 -9.88
C LYS A 88 10.78 7.13 -8.90
N VAL A 89 11.79 7.64 -8.18
CA VAL A 89 12.52 6.86 -7.16
C VAL A 89 11.58 6.49 -6.01
N GLU A 90 10.83 7.46 -5.50
CA GLU A 90 9.92 7.24 -4.37
C GLU A 90 8.76 6.31 -4.75
N LEU A 91 8.20 6.42 -5.97
CA LEU A 91 7.21 5.46 -6.48
C LEU A 91 7.73 4.03 -6.53
N SER A 92 9.00 3.87 -6.94
CA SER A 92 9.66 2.57 -6.95
C SER A 92 9.82 2.03 -5.53
N LYS A 93 10.22 2.89 -4.58
CA LYS A 93 10.30 2.55 -3.16
C LYS A 93 8.93 2.13 -2.59
N LEU A 94 7.87 2.88 -2.88
CA LEU A 94 6.51 2.54 -2.45
C LEU A 94 6.09 1.16 -2.94
N ARG A 95 6.37 0.83 -4.22
CA ARG A 95 6.08 -0.48 -4.78
C ARG A 95 6.81 -1.60 -4.03
N GLU A 96 8.08 -1.42 -3.71
CA GLU A 96 8.89 -2.40 -2.99
C GLU A 96 8.40 -2.62 -1.56
N VAL A 97 8.18 -1.52 -0.82
CA VAL A 97 7.68 -1.54 0.56
C VAL A 97 6.29 -2.18 0.61
N ASN A 98 5.38 -1.80 -0.28
CA ASN A 98 4.04 -2.38 -0.33
C ASN A 98 4.06 -3.88 -0.69
N LYS A 99 4.97 -4.30 -1.58
CA LYS A 99 5.17 -5.73 -1.90
C LYS A 99 5.67 -6.50 -0.66
N HIS A 100 6.55 -5.91 0.14
CA HIS A 100 7.02 -6.52 1.38
C HIS A 100 5.88 -6.65 2.40
N TYR A 101 5.11 -5.57 2.61
CA TYR A 101 3.93 -5.55 3.46
C TYR A 101 2.93 -6.65 3.07
N ALA A 102 2.56 -6.74 1.79
CA ALA A 102 1.61 -7.74 1.30
C ALA A 102 2.07 -9.19 1.56
N LYS A 103 3.38 -9.47 1.43
CA LYS A 103 3.93 -10.79 1.77
C LYS A 103 3.77 -11.11 3.25
N LEU A 104 4.01 -10.14 4.13
CA LEU A 104 3.84 -10.34 5.58
C LEU A 104 2.39 -10.59 5.95
N VAL A 105 1.46 -9.80 5.41
CA VAL A 105 0.02 -9.99 5.61
C VAL A 105 -0.41 -11.40 5.17
N LEU A 106 0.06 -11.88 4.02
CA LEU A 106 -0.25 -13.22 3.53
C LEU A 106 0.29 -14.32 4.47
N VAL A 107 1.55 -14.19 4.93
CA VAL A 107 2.16 -15.17 5.83
C VAL A 107 1.42 -15.23 7.17
N VAL A 108 1.08 -14.08 7.74
CA VAL A 108 0.35 -13.99 9.01
C VAL A 108 -1.07 -14.53 8.87
N SER A 109 -1.76 -14.23 7.78
CA SER A 109 -3.08 -14.79 7.47
C SER A 109 -3.03 -16.33 7.37
N ASN A 110 -2.05 -16.87 6.65
CA ASN A 110 -1.86 -18.31 6.53
C ASN A 110 -1.54 -18.98 7.87
N LEU A 111 -0.74 -18.33 8.72
CA LEU A 111 -0.44 -18.80 10.07
C LEU A 111 -1.71 -18.92 10.92
N TYR A 112 -2.52 -17.86 10.96
CA TYR A 112 -3.78 -17.86 11.71
C TYR A 112 -4.77 -18.89 11.15
N ASN A 113 -4.89 -19.01 9.83
CA ASN A 113 -5.74 -20.03 9.21
C ASN A 113 -5.28 -21.45 9.56
N THR A 114 -3.97 -21.72 9.53
CA THR A 114 -3.41 -23.02 9.91
C THR A 114 -3.64 -23.32 11.39
N PHE A 115 -3.52 -22.32 12.26
CA PHE A 115 -3.85 -22.48 13.69
C PHE A 115 -5.33 -22.78 13.90
N LEU A 116 -6.23 -22.05 13.21
CA LEU A 116 -7.66 -22.31 13.26
C LEU A 116 -8.01 -23.71 12.77
N GLU A 117 -7.42 -24.15 11.65
CA GLU A 117 -7.62 -25.51 11.13
C GLU A 117 -7.11 -26.61 12.07
N ARG A 118 -6.07 -26.34 12.87
CA ARG A 118 -5.58 -27.30 13.88
C ARG A 118 -6.42 -27.32 15.15
N LEU A 119 -6.95 -26.16 15.56
CA LEU A 119 -7.79 -26.03 16.77
C LEU A 119 -9.20 -26.56 16.52
N VAL A 120 -9.76 -26.24 15.35
CA VAL A 120 -11.07 -26.69 14.89
C VAL A 120 -10.89 -27.29 13.51
N PRO A 121 -10.43 -28.56 13.42
CA PRO A 121 -10.35 -29.25 12.14
C PRO A 121 -11.73 -29.24 11.51
N THR A 122 -11.84 -28.72 10.29
CA THR A 122 -13.09 -28.74 9.53
C THR A 122 -13.07 -29.91 8.56
N GLU A 123 -14.10 -30.75 8.61
CA GLU A 123 -14.30 -31.83 7.66
C GLU A 123 -15.33 -31.44 6.60
N MET A 124 -15.16 -31.98 5.39
CA MET A 124 -16.16 -31.85 4.34
C MET A 124 -17.22 -32.93 4.54
N GLN A 125 -18.42 -32.55 5.02
CA GLN A 125 -19.60 -33.42 4.95
C GLN A 125 -20.39 -33.07 3.70
N GLY A 126 -20.12 -33.78 2.62
CA GLY A 126 -20.65 -33.46 1.29
C GLY A 126 -20.05 -32.15 0.75
N TYR A 127 -20.91 -31.20 0.34
CA TYR A 127 -20.49 -29.87 -0.12
C TYR A 127 -20.34 -28.82 0.99
N ASN A 128 -20.70 -29.17 2.23
CA ASN A 128 -20.63 -28.25 3.35
C ASN A 128 -19.35 -28.49 4.16
N LYS A 129 -18.60 -27.41 4.40
CA LYS A 129 -17.46 -27.39 5.31
C LYS A 129 -18.01 -27.25 6.74
N VAL A 130 -17.93 -28.31 7.53
CA VAL A 130 -18.44 -28.36 8.91
C VAL A 130 -17.28 -28.59 9.88
N ALA A 131 -17.35 -28.02 11.07
CA ALA A 131 -16.38 -28.32 12.13
C ALA A 131 -16.44 -29.81 12.48
N SER A 132 -15.29 -30.49 12.50
CA SER A 132 -15.16 -31.87 12.93
C SER A 132 -15.48 -31.99 14.42
N LYS A 133 -16.06 -33.13 14.81
CA LYS A 133 -16.41 -33.41 16.21
C LYS A 133 -15.17 -33.58 17.10
N ASP A 134 -14.02 -33.92 16.52
CA ASP A 134 -12.76 -34.14 17.23
C ASP A 134 -11.92 -32.84 17.29
N SER A 135 -12.50 -31.78 17.86
CA SER A 135 -11.71 -30.58 18.15
C SER A 135 -10.78 -30.84 19.32
N SER A 136 -9.49 -30.57 19.17
CA SER A 136 -8.46 -30.76 20.21
C SER A 136 -8.74 -29.98 21.51
N ILE A 137 -9.60 -28.96 21.46
CA ILE A 137 -10.06 -28.18 22.62
C ILE A 137 -11.11 -28.93 23.45
N LEU A 138 -11.88 -29.85 22.86
CA LEU A 138 -12.98 -30.56 23.53
C LEU A 138 -12.57 -31.92 24.11
N GLU A 139 -11.30 -32.34 23.99
CA GLU A 139 -10.79 -33.51 24.71
C GLU A 139 -10.71 -33.20 26.21
N VAL A 140 -11.80 -33.47 26.93
CA VAL A 140 -11.77 -33.57 28.39
C VAL A 140 -10.89 -34.77 28.73
N ARG A 141 -9.69 -34.51 29.27
CA ARG A 141 -8.87 -35.55 29.89
C ARG A 141 -9.66 -36.14 31.06
N ALA A 142 -10.11 -37.39 30.91
CA ALA A 142 -10.67 -38.20 31.98
C ALA A 142 -9.56 -38.71 32.92
#